data_AF-A0A3M1BL87-F1
#
_entry.id   AF-A0A3M1BL87-F1
#
_cell.length_a   1.000
_cell.length_b   1.000
_cell.length_c   1.000
_cell.angle_alpha   90.00
_cell.angle_beta   90.00
_cell.angle_gamma   90.00
#
_symmetry.space_group_name_H-M   'P 1'
#
loop_
_entity.id
_entity.type
_entity.pdbx_description
1 polymer ?
#
loop_
_entity_poly.entity_id
_entity_poly.type
_entity_poly.pdbx_seq_one_letter_code
_entity_poly.pdbx_strand_id
1 'polypeptide(L)' 'WQDMGESKDAEDLEDLYGKLAYIIIPTFYKHRDEWVRLMKNSIATIGPYFNTHRMVSEYISKVYKIGLR' A
#
# COMPACT_ATOMS: atom_id res chain seq x y z
N TRP A 1 17.90 -9.81 5.64
CA TRP A 1 17.46 -10.15 4.27
C TRP A 1 17.14 -11.63 4.21
N GLN A 2 16.16 -12.05 5.01
CA GLN A 2 15.78 -13.45 5.14
C GLN A 2 14.28 -13.49 5.42
N ASP A 3 13.54 -12.71 4.62
CA ASP A 3 12.09 -12.68 4.60
C ASP A 3 11.58 -12.71 3.15
N MET A 4 12.38 -13.30 2.26
CA MET A 4 11.90 -13.80 0.98
C MET A 4 11.38 -15.21 1.25
N GLY A 5 10.31 -15.33 2.04
CA GLY A 5 9.53 -16.57 2.07
C GLY A 5 9.18 -16.91 0.63
N GLU A 6 9.33 -18.19 0.23
CA GLU A 6 9.25 -18.65 -1.16
C GLU A 6 8.20 -17.88 -1.97
N SER A 7 8.68 -16.97 -2.81
CA SER A 7 7.83 -16.23 -3.72
C SER A 7 7.25 -17.22 -4.70
N LYS A 8 5.97 -17.55 -4.54
CA LYS A 8 5.22 -18.24 -5.58
C LYS A 8 4.77 -17.18 -6.56
N ASP A 9 5.71 -16.62 -7.32
CA ASP A 9 5.45 -15.55 -8.29
C ASP A 9 4.22 -15.87 -9.17
N ALA A 10 4.00 -17.15 -9.49
CA ALA A 10 2.83 -17.62 -10.22
C ALA A 10 1.50 -17.47 -9.45
N GLU A 11 1.49 -17.78 -8.15
CA GLU A 11 0.31 -17.63 -7.29
C GLU A 11 -0.03 -16.15 -7.08
N ASP A 12 0.96 -15.31 -6.81
CA ASP A 12 0.78 -13.86 -6.67
C ASP A 12 0.28 -13.22 -7.99
N LEU A 13 0.81 -13.68 -9.12
CA LEU A 13 0.38 -13.23 -10.44
C LEU A 13 -1.07 -13.63 -10.73
N GLU A 14 -1.44 -14.87 -10.41
CA GLU A 14 -2.81 -15.38 -10.57
C GLU A 14 -3.80 -14.60 -9.69
N ASP A 15 -3.45 -14.35 -8.43
CA ASP A 15 -4.27 -13.56 -7.51
C ASP A 15 -4.42 -12.11 -7.99
N LEU A 16 -3.33 -11.48 -8.47
CA LEU A 16 -3.37 -10.12 -9.02
C LEU A 16 -4.30 -10.04 -10.24
N TYR A 17 -4.14 -10.93 -11.22
CA TYR A 17 -5.00 -10.94 -12.41
C TYR A 17 -6.44 -11.27 -12.05
N GLY A 18 -6.67 -12.19 -11.11
CA GLY A 18 -7.99 -12.52 -10.59
C GLY A 18 -8.68 -11.30 -9.98
N LYS A 19 -8.00 -10.57 -9.08
CA LYS A 19 -8.52 -9.34 -8.49
C LYS A 19 -8.81 -8.27 -9.53
N LEU A 20 -7.93 -8.09 -10.51
CA LEU A 20 -8.16 -7.13 -11.60
C LEU A 20 -9.42 -7.48 -12.40
N ALA A 21 -9.53 -8.73 -12.85
CA ALA A 21 -10.61 -9.17 -13.72
C ALA A 21 -11.97 -9.21 -13.01
N TYR A 22 -12.02 -9.72 -11.79
CA TYR A 22 -13.28 -10.03 -11.11
C TYR A 22 -13.71 -8.99 -10.09
N ILE A 23 -12.79 -8.14 -9.60
CA ILE A 23 -13.08 -7.12 -8.58
C ILE A 23 -12.88 -5.72 -9.15
N ILE A 24 -11.65 -5.36 -9.51
CA ILE A 24 -11.29 -3.97 -9.82
C ILE A 24 -11.98 -3.46 -11.08
N ILE A 25 -11.90 -4.19 -12.19
CA ILE A 25 -12.49 -3.77 -13.47
C ILE A 25 -14.02 -3.63 -13.36
N PRO A 26 -14.78 -4.61 -12.84
CA PRO A 26 -16.22 -4.46 -12.65
C PRO A 26 -16.58 -3.29 -11.72
N THR A 27 -15.91 -3.14 -10.57
CA THR A 27 -16.17 -2.04 -9.64
C THR A 27 -15.94 -0.68 -10.30
N PHE A 28 -14.85 -0.53 -11.05
CA PHE A 28 -14.52 0.72 -11.74
C PHE A 28 -15.59 1.14 -12.77
N TYR A 29 -16.01 0.22 -13.65
CA TYR A 29 -16.92 0.57 -14.74
C TYR A 29 -18.40 0.56 -14.35
N LYS A 30 -18.81 -0.29 -13.39
CA LYS A 30 -20.23 -0.53 -13.09
C LYS A 30 -20.67 -0.01 -11.72
N HIS A 31 -19.74 0.27 -10.80
CA HIS A 31 -20.04 0.59 -9.41
C HIS A 31 -19.33 1.88 -8.95
N ARG A 32 -19.69 3.01 -9.58
CA ARG A 32 -19.04 4.31 -9.34
C ARG A 32 -18.99 4.72 -7.87
N ASP A 33 -20.07 4.56 -7.12
CA ASP A 33 -20.11 4.99 -5.72
C ASP A 33 -19.21 4.13 -4.83
N GLU A 34 -19.13 2.83 -5.10
CA GLU A 34 -18.20 1.92 -4.44
C GLU A 34 -16.76 2.26 -4.78
N TRP A 35 -16.48 2.59 -6.03
CA TRP A 35 -15.17 3.06 -6.46
C TRP A 35 -14.74 4.34 -5.73
N VAL A 36 -15.65 5.32 -5.60
CA VAL A 36 -15.39 6.54 -4.83
C VAL A 36 -15.14 6.24 -3.36
N ARG A 37 -15.90 5.32 -2.76
CA ARG A 37 -15.66 4.87 -1.38
C ARG A 37 -14.29 4.21 -1.22
N LEU A 38 -13.90 3.35 -2.16
CA LEU A 38 -12.59 2.70 -2.17
C LEU A 38 -11.47 3.75 -2.24
N MET A 39 -11.56 4.72 -3.16
CA MET A 39 -10.59 5.82 -3.27
C MET A 39 -10.45 6.60 -1.96
N LYS A 40 -11.56 6.99 -1.33
CA LYS A 40 -11.55 7.71 -0.05
C LYS A 40 -10.90 6.91 1.06
N ASN A 41 -11.20 5.62 1.17
CA ASN A 41 -10.61 4.73 2.16
C ASN A 41 -9.11 4.58 1.96
N SER A 42 -8.65 4.45 0.70
CA SER A 42 -7.22 4.38 0.38
C SER A 42 -6.49 5.65 0.79
N ILE A 43 -7.06 6.83 0.51
CA ILE A 43 -6.47 8.12 0.93
C ILE A 43 -6.38 8.22 2.45
N ALA A 44 -7.47 7.87 3.16
CA ALA A 44 -7.51 7.91 4.62
C ALA A 44 -6.52 6.95 5.29
N THR A 45 -6.26 5.79 4.66
CA THR A 45 -5.36 4.76 5.18
C THR A 45 -3.89 5.11 4.90
N ILE A 46 -3.58 5.52 3.67
CA ILE A 46 -2.20 5.72 3.20
C ILE A 46 -1.67 7.09 3.60
N GLY A 47 -2.49 8.15 3.52
CA GLY A 47 -2.05 9.53 3.74
C GLY A 47 -1.34 9.79 5.08
N PRO A 48 -1.88 9.34 6.23
CA PRO A 48 -1.25 9.56 7.53
C PRO A 48 0.10 8.85 7.71
N TYR A 49 0.33 7.75 7.00
CA TYR A 49 1.55 6.96 7.12
C TYR A 49 2.56 7.33 6.03
N PHE A 50 2.19 7.34 4.76
CA PHE A 50 3.11 7.58 3.66
C PHE A 50 3.22 9.08 3.32
N ASN A 51 3.70 9.87 4.28
CA ASN A 51 4.01 11.29 4.07
C ASN A 51 5.43 11.66 4.53
N THR A 52 5.98 12.68 3.88
CA THR A 52 7.35 13.17 4.13
C THR A 52 7.53 13.72 5.54
N HIS A 53 6.49 14.31 6.13
CA HIS A 53 6.57 14.80 7.51
C HIS A 53 6.90 13.67 8.50
N ARG A 54 6.18 12.54 8.41
CA ARG A 54 6.49 11.34 9.20
C ARG A 54 7.88 10.81 8.87
N MET A 55 8.22 10.69 7.58
CA MET A 55 9.52 10.16 7.14
C MET A 55 10.69 10.96 7.74
N VAL A 56 10.66 12.29 7.61
CA VAL A 56 11.69 13.18 8.18
C VAL A 56 11.73 13.08 9.70
N SER A 57 10.58 13.06 10.38
CA SER A 57 10.51 12.87 11.83
C SER A 57 11.14 11.55 12.28
N GLU A 58 10.88 10.45 11.55
CA GLU A 58 11.49 9.14 11.80
C GLU A 58 12.99 9.16 11.54
N TYR A 59 13.44 9.85 10.48
CA TYR A 59 14.86 9.94 10.16
C TYR A 59 15.65 10.72 11.22
N ILE A 60 15.11 11.85 11.70
CA ILE A 60 15.71 12.62 12.80
C ILE A 60 15.75 11.77 14.08
N SER A 61 14.63 11.13 14.45
CA SER A 61 14.52 10.42 15.72
C SER A 61 15.28 9.09 15.77
N LYS A 62 15.32 8.34 14.68
CA LYS A 62 15.89 6.98 14.64
C LYS A 62 17.31 6.95 14.09
N VAL A 63 17.67 7.85 13.18
CA VAL A 63 19.00 7.84 12.56
C VAL A 63 19.89 8.88 13.21
N TYR A 64 19.48 10.15 13.17
CA TYR A 64 20.36 11.24 13.64
C TYR A 64 20.48 11.33 15.16
N LYS A 65 19.40 11.18 15.92
CA LYS A 65 19.48 11.22 17.40
C LYS A 65 20.28 10.05 17.99
N ILE A 66 20.33 8.90 17.32
CA ILE A 66 21.14 7.75 17.75
C ILE A 66 22.61 7.97 17.41
N GLY A 67 22.92 8.54 16.23
CA GLY A 67 24.30 8.85 15.83
C GLY A 67 24.93 10.08 16.52
N LEU A 68 24.14 10.87 17.25
CA LEU A 68 24.59 12.01 18.06
C LEU A 68 24.75 11.67 19.55
N ARG A 69 24.62 10.39 19.92
CA ARG A 69 25.01 9.85 21.23
C ARG A 69 26.30 9.05 21.08
#